data_AF-A0A7V8FDT4-F1
#
_entry.id   AF-A0A7V8FDT4-F1
#
_cell.length_a   1.000
_cell.length_b   1.000
_cell.length_c   1.000
_cell.angle_alpha   90.00
_cell.angle_beta   90.00
_cell.angle_gamma   90.00
#
_symmetry.space_group_name_H-M   'P 1'
#
loop_
_entity.id
_entity.type
_entity.pdbx_description
1 polymer ?
#
loop_
_entity_poly.entity_id
_entity_poly.type
_entity_poly.pdbx_seq_one_letter_code
_entity_poly.pdbx_strand_id
1 'polypeptide(L)'
;MQVVALSVLDPANPFGSLLAWPTHAAGQRPLRRAGAFVVIGDGRPLLYLAQGGRSLLSWLQDSDRATPALLAAAAQALARALRGGRRLSFTLERIDEAPVARGALTDALRAAGFSNVPKGLDWLG
;
A
#
# COMPACT_ATOMS: atom_id res chain seq x y z
N MET A 1 9.12 13.99 -6.84
CA MET A 1 7.99 13.78 -5.91
C MET A 1 8.46 12.86 -4.80
N GLN A 2 8.24 13.26 -3.54
CA GLN A 2 8.68 12.49 -2.38
C GLN A 2 7.54 11.58 -1.91
N VAL A 3 7.77 10.27 -1.96
CA VAL A 3 6.84 9.25 -1.47
C VAL A 3 7.56 8.40 -0.43
N VAL A 4 6.93 8.22 0.72
CA VAL A 4 7.50 7.45 1.84
C VAL A 4 6.50 6.41 2.30
N ALA A 5 7.00 5.24 2.72
CA ALA A 5 6.20 4.24 3.39
C ALA A 5 6.64 4.13 4.85
N LEU A 6 5.68 4.12 5.75
CA LEU A 6 5.89 4.07 7.19
C LEU A 6 5.11 2.90 7.78
N SER A 7 5.61 2.34 8.89
CA SER A 7 4.75 1.57 9.78
C SER A 7 3.58 2.46 10.21
N VAL A 8 2.37 1.90 10.32
CA VAL A 8 1.20 2.69 10.77
C VAL A 8 1.36 3.13 12.23
N LEU A 9 2.22 2.46 12.99
CA LEU A 9 2.60 2.83 14.36
C LEU A 9 3.79 3.78 14.45
N ASP A 10 4.43 4.13 13.32
CA ASP A 10 5.53 5.08 13.30
C ASP A 10 5.07 6.46 13.81
N PRO A 11 5.81 7.12 14.74
CA PRO A 11 5.48 8.47 15.19
C PRO A 11 5.36 9.51 14.07
N ALA A 12 6.06 9.31 12.95
CA ALA A 12 5.99 10.18 11.79
C ALA A 12 4.72 9.99 10.94
N ASN A 13 3.90 8.94 11.20
CA ASN A 13 2.62 8.78 10.53
C ASN A 13 1.54 9.68 11.21
N PRO A 14 1.03 10.71 10.52
CA PRO A 14 0.01 11.59 11.09
C PRO A 14 -1.39 10.97 11.04
N PHE A 15 -1.63 9.96 10.21
CA PHE A 15 -2.98 9.41 9.98
C PHE A 15 -3.40 8.38 11.04
N GLY A 16 -4.61 8.56 11.55
CA GLY A 16 -5.19 7.77 12.64
C GLY A 16 -4.68 8.13 14.03
N SER A 17 -3.82 9.15 14.13
CA SER A 17 -3.30 9.71 15.39
C SER A 17 -3.69 11.19 15.47
N LEU A 18 -3.07 12.03 14.64
CA LEU A 18 -3.28 13.48 14.59
C LEU A 18 -4.34 13.87 13.55
N LEU A 19 -4.30 13.24 12.39
CA LEU A 19 -5.23 13.43 11.28
C LEU A 19 -6.19 12.24 11.19
N ALA A 20 -7.43 12.51 10.85
CA ALA A 20 -8.37 11.45 10.46
C ALA A 20 -7.90 10.77 9.17
N TRP A 21 -8.22 9.49 9.02
CA TRP A 21 -8.07 8.82 7.73
C TRP A 21 -9.06 9.43 6.74
N PRO A 22 -8.64 9.73 5.49
CA PRO A 22 -9.58 10.12 4.45
C PRO A 22 -10.59 9.02 4.19
N THR A 23 -11.83 9.40 3.88
CA THR A 23 -12.89 8.46 3.51
C THR A 23 -12.43 7.59 2.34
N HIS A 24 -12.63 6.29 2.47
CA HIS A 24 -12.34 5.32 1.42
C HIS A 24 -13.66 4.81 0.83
N ALA A 25 -13.72 4.61 -0.48
CA ALA A 25 -14.94 4.15 -1.17
C ALA A 25 -15.44 2.80 -0.65
N ALA A 26 -14.53 1.92 -0.22
CA ALA A 26 -14.88 0.64 0.39
C ALA A 26 -15.42 0.73 1.83
N GLY A 27 -15.54 1.93 2.42
CA GLY A 27 -16.03 2.14 3.79
C GLY A 27 -15.12 1.60 4.90
N GLN A 28 -14.04 0.89 4.57
CA GLN A 28 -13.06 0.44 5.54
C GLN A 28 -12.20 1.59 6.05
N ARG A 29 -12.02 1.61 7.38
CA ARG A 29 -11.08 2.51 8.04
C ARG A 29 -9.80 1.74 8.38
N PRO A 30 -8.62 2.25 7.97
CA PRO A 30 -7.34 1.67 8.36
C PRO A 30 -7.20 1.54 9.89
N LEU A 31 -6.67 0.41 10.33
CA LEU A 31 -6.42 0.12 11.75
C LEU A 31 -4.97 0.40 12.09
N ARG A 32 -4.73 0.98 13.27
CA ARG A 32 -3.36 1.17 13.79
C ARG A 32 -2.87 -0.09 14.50
N ARG A 33 -2.39 -1.05 13.72
CA ARG A 33 -1.86 -2.34 14.22
C ARG A 33 -0.45 -2.59 13.73
N ALA A 34 0.35 -3.27 14.55
CA ALA A 34 1.72 -3.64 14.20
C ALA A 34 1.74 -4.52 12.94
N GLY A 35 2.68 -4.24 12.03
CA GLY A 35 2.79 -4.94 10.75
C GLY A 35 1.88 -4.40 9.64
N ALA A 36 1.14 -3.32 9.88
CA ALA A 36 0.48 -2.54 8.83
C ALA A 36 1.38 -1.38 8.36
N PHE A 37 1.26 -1.01 7.09
CA PHE A 37 2.04 0.07 6.47
C PHE A 37 1.13 1.09 5.80
N VAL A 38 1.57 2.35 5.78
CA VAL A 38 0.95 3.42 5.00
C VAL A 38 1.99 4.03 4.07
N VAL A 39 1.62 4.26 2.82
CA VAL A 39 2.41 5.01 1.84
C VAL A 39 1.82 6.40 1.73
N ILE A 40 2.64 7.43 1.90
CA ILE A 40 2.24 8.84 1.89
C ILE A 40 3.01 9.57 0.79
N GLY A 41 2.30 10.35 -0.01
CA GLY A 41 2.86 11.24 -1.02
C GLY A 41 2.06 12.54 -1.07
N ASP A 42 2.73 13.67 -1.27
CA ASP A 42 2.12 15.00 -1.28
C ASP A 42 1.18 15.27 -0.09
N GLY A 43 1.56 14.78 1.09
CA GLY A 43 0.82 14.98 2.34
C GLY A 43 -0.47 14.16 2.50
N ARG A 44 -0.78 13.23 1.57
CA ARG A 44 -1.96 12.35 1.64
C ARG A 44 -1.59 10.87 1.62
N PRO A 45 -2.40 9.96 2.17
CA PRO A 45 -2.17 8.55 2.01
C PRO A 45 -2.43 8.17 0.54
N LEU A 46 -1.54 7.36 -0.01
CA LEU A 46 -1.68 6.77 -1.35
C LEU A 46 -2.12 5.32 -1.23
N LEU A 47 -1.45 4.56 -0.35
CA LEU A 47 -1.72 3.14 -0.11
C LEU A 47 -1.74 2.85 1.40
N TYR A 48 -2.54 1.89 1.81
CA TYR A 48 -2.48 1.27 3.14
C TYR A 48 -2.45 -0.24 3.00
N LEU A 49 -1.40 -0.88 3.51
CA LEU A 49 -1.30 -2.33 3.58
C LEU A 49 -1.69 -2.79 4.97
N ALA A 50 -2.75 -3.59 5.07
CA ALA A 50 -3.22 -4.12 6.34
C ALA A 50 -2.19 -5.07 6.97
N GLN A 51 -2.32 -5.28 8.28
CA GLN A 51 -1.54 -6.27 9.01
C GLN A 51 -1.61 -7.65 8.32
N GLY A 52 -0.44 -8.28 8.12
CA GLY A 52 -0.33 -9.57 7.44
C GLY A 52 -0.39 -9.50 5.91
N GLY A 53 -0.51 -8.30 5.33
CA GLY A 53 -0.29 -8.04 3.90
C GLY A 53 -1.39 -8.51 2.93
N ARG A 54 -2.47 -9.11 3.43
CA ARG A 54 -3.53 -9.72 2.61
C ARG A 54 -4.44 -8.72 1.88
N SER A 55 -4.55 -7.49 2.39
CA SER A 55 -5.43 -6.45 1.83
C SER A 55 -4.68 -5.12 1.73
N LEU A 56 -4.88 -4.44 0.59
CA LEU A 56 -4.37 -3.12 0.28
C LEU A 56 -5.55 -2.17 -0.01
N LEU A 57 -5.55 -1.00 0.62
CA LEU A 57 -6.44 0.11 0.25
C LEU A 57 -5.66 1.16 -0.54
N SER A 58 -6.29 1.80 -1.51
CA SER A 58 -5.69 2.82 -2.36
C SER A 58 -6.56 4.08 -2.48
N TRP A 59 -6.00 5.24 -2.14
CA TRP A 59 -6.62 6.55 -2.37
C TRP A 59 -6.13 7.18 -3.68
N LEU A 60 -5.76 6.35 -4.65
CA LEU A 60 -5.31 6.77 -5.97
C LEU A 60 -6.52 7.13 -6.83
N GLN A 61 -6.57 8.39 -7.25
CA GLN A 61 -7.58 8.90 -8.19
C GLN A 61 -7.23 8.51 -9.64
N ASP A 62 -8.14 8.76 -10.58
CA ASP A 62 -7.91 8.42 -12.00
C ASP A 62 -6.69 9.14 -12.59
N SER A 63 -6.48 10.40 -12.22
CA SER A 63 -5.27 11.16 -12.58
C SER A 63 -3.98 10.53 -12.04
N ASP A 64 -4.03 10.00 -10.81
CA ASP A 64 -2.91 9.29 -10.21
C ASP A 64 -2.61 7.98 -10.94
N ARG A 65 -3.67 7.25 -11.30
CA ARG A 65 -3.59 5.98 -12.04
C ARG A 65 -3.06 6.18 -13.47
N ALA A 66 -3.30 7.36 -14.04
CA ALA A 66 -2.72 7.80 -15.31
C ALA A 66 -1.28 8.31 -15.20
N THR A 67 -0.67 8.31 -14.01
CA THR A 67 0.69 8.81 -13.77
C THR A 67 1.64 7.65 -13.37
N PRO A 68 2.31 6.98 -14.33
CA PRO A 68 3.15 5.81 -14.05
C PRO A 68 4.26 6.07 -13.02
N ALA A 69 4.84 7.27 -13.02
CA ALA A 69 5.89 7.65 -12.09
C ALA A 69 5.40 7.65 -10.63
N LEU A 70 4.15 8.06 -10.37
CA LEU A 70 3.55 8.05 -9.04
C LEU A 70 3.26 6.63 -8.56
N LEU A 71 2.69 5.80 -9.42
CA LEU A 71 2.45 4.38 -9.11
C LEU A 71 3.76 3.65 -8.79
N ALA A 72 4.80 3.86 -9.60
CA ALA A 72 6.12 3.30 -9.38
C ALA A 72 6.72 3.78 -8.05
N ALA A 73 6.64 5.08 -7.75
CA ALA A 73 7.16 5.63 -6.49
C ALA A 73 6.43 5.05 -5.27
N ALA A 74 5.10 4.93 -5.32
CA ALA A 74 4.29 4.36 -4.24
C ALA A 74 4.60 2.87 -4.00
N ALA A 75 4.67 2.07 -5.07
CA ALA A 75 5.01 0.65 -4.99
C ALA A 75 6.44 0.43 -4.49
N GLN A 76 7.41 1.22 -4.97
CA GLN A 76 8.80 1.14 -4.51
C GLN A 76 8.96 1.56 -3.04
N ALA A 77 8.24 2.60 -2.60
CA ALA A 77 8.26 3.01 -1.21
C ALA A 77 7.75 1.88 -0.31
N LEU A 78 6.62 1.25 -0.67
CA LEU A 78 6.08 0.10 0.04
C LEU A 78 7.08 -1.06 0.09
N ALA A 79 7.66 -1.43 -1.06
CA ALA A 79 8.64 -2.52 -1.15
C ALA A 79 9.89 -2.26 -0.29
N ARG A 80 10.40 -1.01 -0.26
CA ARG A 80 11.52 -0.63 0.61
C ARG A 80 11.19 -0.79 2.09
N ALA A 81 10.02 -0.34 2.52
CA ALA A 81 9.59 -0.51 3.92
C ALA A 81 9.40 -1.99 4.30
N LEU A 82 8.85 -2.80 3.39
CA LEU A 82 8.68 -4.25 3.61
C LEU A 82 10.03 -4.97 3.74
N ARG A 83 11.04 -4.63 2.92
CA ARG A 83 12.40 -5.19 3.02
C ARG A 83 13.12 -4.81 4.31
N GLY A 84 12.87 -3.62 4.83
CA GLY A 84 13.44 -3.13 6.09
C GLY A 84 12.78 -3.72 7.35
N GLY A 85 11.62 -4.36 7.21
CA GLY A 85 10.91 -5.02 8.30
C GLY A 85 11.45 -6.42 8.64
N ARG A 86 10.85 -7.08 9.65
CA ARG A 86 11.07 -8.53 9.85
C ARG A 86 10.70 -9.26 8.56
N ARG A 87 11.45 -10.32 8.19
CA ARG A 87 11.13 -11.18 7.03
C ARG A 87 9.67 -11.64 7.12
N LEU A 88 8.82 -11.00 6.33
CA LEU A 88 7.40 -11.27 6.21
C LEU A 88 7.16 -11.72 4.77
N SER A 89 6.75 -12.96 4.59
CA SER A 89 6.14 -13.42 3.35
C SER A 89 4.63 -13.38 3.47
N PHE A 90 3.96 -12.96 2.41
CA PHE A 90 2.50 -12.92 2.36
C PHE A 90 2.02 -12.84 0.91
N THR A 91 0.78 -13.27 0.70
CA THR A 91 0.05 -13.04 -0.54
C THR A 91 -0.95 -11.91 -0.34
N LEU A 92 -0.80 -10.84 -1.12
CA LEU A 92 -1.80 -9.79 -1.29
C LEU A 92 -2.94 -10.34 -2.15
N GLU A 93 -4.12 -10.46 -1.55
CA GLU A 93 -5.29 -11.09 -2.19
C GLU A 93 -6.31 -10.04 -2.66
N ARG A 94 -6.36 -8.88 -2.01
CA ARG A 94 -7.37 -7.86 -2.25
C ARG A 94 -6.78 -6.46 -2.40
N ILE A 95 -7.28 -5.70 -3.37
CA ILE A 95 -7.08 -4.26 -3.49
C ILE A 95 -8.46 -3.62 -3.47
N ASP A 96 -8.67 -2.66 -2.56
CA ASP A 96 -9.93 -1.92 -2.42
C ASP A 96 -11.15 -2.85 -2.23
N GLU A 97 -10.97 -3.92 -1.45
CA GLU A 97 -11.98 -4.96 -1.22
C GLU A 97 -12.43 -5.75 -2.47
N ALA A 98 -11.71 -5.64 -3.58
CA ALA A 98 -11.85 -6.51 -4.74
C ALA A 98 -10.66 -7.48 -4.82
N PRO A 99 -10.85 -8.72 -5.35
CA PRO A 99 -9.72 -9.59 -5.69
C PRO A 99 -8.70 -8.85 -6.56
N VAL A 100 -7.41 -9.11 -6.36
CA VAL A 100 -6.37 -8.48 -7.19
C VAL A 100 -6.62 -8.79 -8.66
N ALA A 101 -6.80 -7.74 -9.45
CA ALA A 101 -6.98 -7.80 -10.89
C ALA A 101 -5.79 -7.17 -11.62
N ARG A 102 -5.75 -7.32 -12.96
CA ARG A 102 -4.80 -6.59 -13.80
C ARG A 102 -5.09 -5.08 -13.73
N GLY A 103 -4.04 -4.27 -13.81
CA GLY A 103 -4.16 -2.82 -13.80
C GLY A 103 -2.85 -2.14 -13.41
N ALA A 104 -2.79 -0.83 -13.62
CA ALA A 104 -1.56 -0.06 -13.48
C ALA A 104 -0.92 -0.16 -12.08
N LEU A 105 -1.73 -0.21 -11.00
CA LEU A 105 -1.22 -0.40 -9.64
C LEU A 105 -0.62 -1.81 -9.45
N THR A 106 -1.30 -2.85 -9.91
CA THR A 106 -0.81 -4.24 -9.89
C THR A 106 0.51 -4.37 -10.66
N ASP A 107 0.61 -3.72 -11.82
CA ASP A 107 1.83 -3.70 -12.62
C ASP A 107 2.98 -2.97 -11.92
N ALA A 108 2.70 -1.85 -11.25
CA ALA A 108 3.70 -1.15 -10.45
C ALA A 108 4.18 -1.96 -9.24
N LEU A 109 3.28 -2.66 -8.53
CA LEU A 109 3.63 -3.58 -7.44
C LEU A 109 4.53 -4.70 -7.92
N ARG A 110 4.20 -5.30 -9.08
CA ARG A 110 5.05 -6.31 -9.71
C ARG A 110 6.44 -5.79 -10.03
N ALA A 111 6.52 -4.63 -10.66
CA ALA A 111 7.80 -3.98 -10.96
C ALA A 111 8.62 -3.66 -9.69
N ALA A 112 7.97 -3.50 -8.54
CA ALA A 112 8.62 -3.27 -7.26
C ALA A 112 9.10 -4.56 -6.55
N GLY A 113 8.71 -5.74 -7.03
CA GLY A 113 9.18 -7.04 -6.54
C GLY A 113 8.09 -8.04 -6.12
N PHE A 114 6.81 -7.70 -6.29
CA PHE A 114 5.72 -8.67 -6.09
C PHE A 114 5.62 -9.65 -7.26
N SER A 115 5.23 -10.90 -7.01
CA SER A 115 5.10 -11.94 -8.03
C SER A 115 3.66 -12.41 -8.20
N ASN A 116 3.23 -12.75 -9.43
CA ASN A 116 1.89 -13.27 -9.66
C ASN A 116 1.72 -14.67 -9.06
N VAL A 117 0.61 -14.90 -8.36
CA VAL A 117 0.14 -16.21 -7.90
C VAL A 117 -1.37 -16.33 -8.14
N PRO A 118 -1.94 -17.55 -8.18
CA PRO A 118 -3.38 -17.71 -8.48
C PRO A 118 -4.32 -16.93 -7.57
N LYS A 119 -3.91 -16.66 -6.32
CA LYS A 119 -4.70 -15.91 -5.32
C LYS A 119 -4.42 -14.40 -5.29
N GLY A 120 -3.49 -13.89 -6.09
CA GLY A 120 -3.12 -12.47 -6.11
C GLY A 120 -1.63 -12.23 -6.35
N LEU A 121 -0.99 -11.45 -5.47
CA LEU A 121 0.42 -11.08 -5.59
C LEU A 121 1.21 -11.51 -4.36
N ASP A 122 2.26 -12.30 -4.55
CA ASP A 122 3.12 -12.78 -3.49
C ASP A 122 4.29 -11.83 -3.24
N TRP A 123 4.60 -11.65 -1.95
CA TRP A 123 5.78 -10.95 -1.47
C TRP A 123 6.60 -11.92 -0.63
N LEU A 124 7.88 -12.10 -0.97
CA LEU A 124 8.75 -13.11 -0.35
C LEU A 124 9.90 -12.52 0.51
N GLY A 125 9.95 -11.19 0.67
CA GLY A 125 11.01 -10.49 1.39
C GLY A 125 12.22 -10.16 0.53
#